data_AF-A0A846WDJ6-F1
#
_entry.id   AF-A0A846WDJ6-F1
#
_cell.length_a   1.000
_cell.length_b   1.000
_cell.length_c   1.000
_cell.angle_alpha   90.00
_cell.angle_beta   90.00
_cell.angle_gamma   90.00
#
_symmetry.space_group_name_H-M   'P 1'
#
loop_
_entity.id
_entity.type
_entity.pdbx_description
1 polymer ?
#
loop_
_entity_poly.entity_id
_entity_poly.type
_entity_poly.pdbx_seq_one_letter_code
_entity_poly.pdbx_strand_id
1 'polypeptide(L)'
;MIRPSDYLRGVAVEPGLHPECAWYSRQACVMLAGHVDRYNPVGNAPLNRCGDPLCRCRYWAPPENTTPGREGKPAEAWYEAWIRLDDYEVFTVPADESGAEATGIALRGVPLRRLRKVRDPAPNSDDSQPMDLLAAVIAARKLWETLGLAEGPETAD
;
A
#
# COMPACT_ATOMS: atom_id res chain seq x y z
N MET A 1 2.74 -1.21 6.61
CA MET A 1 2.37 0.22 6.41
C MET A 1 1.45 0.28 5.22
N ILE A 2 0.38 1.09 5.23
CA ILE A 2 -0.58 1.14 4.13
C ILE A 2 -0.94 2.57 3.75
N ARG A 3 -1.22 2.77 2.47
CA ARG A 3 -1.81 3.99 1.91
C ARG A 3 -3.29 3.78 1.55
N PRO A 4 -4.07 4.84 1.32
CA PRO A 4 -5.41 4.72 0.77
C PRO A 4 -5.45 3.93 -0.55
N SER A 5 -4.53 4.19 -1.48
CA SER A 5 -4.46 3.45 -2.76
C SER A 5 -4.22 1.95 -2.58
N ASP A 6 -3.32 1.57 -1.67
CA ASP A 6 -3.06 0.17 -1.30
C ASP A 6 -4.33 -0.51 -0.78
N TYR A 7 -5.08 0.17 0.11
CA TYR A 7 -6.33 -0.35 0.65
C TYR A 7 -7.42 -0.52 -0.41
N LEU A 8 -7.57 0.45 -1.32
CA LEU A 8 -8.53 0.36 -2.43
C LEU A 8 -8.24 -0.81 -3.37
N ARG A 9 -6.95 -1.06 -3.65
CA ARG A 9 -6.50 -2.22 -4.43
C ARG A 9 -6.57 -3.52 -3.63
N GLY A 10 -6.76 -3.45 -2.31
CA GLY A 10 -6.83 -4.60 -1.42
C GLY A 10 -5.47 -5.22 -1.11
N VAL A 11 -4.36 -4.55 -1.42
CA VAL A 11 -2.98 -5.04 -1.21
C VAL A 11 -2.07 -4.00 -0.58
N ALA A 12 -1.40 -4.38 0.50
CA ALA A 12 -0.28 -3.60 1.05
C ALA A 12 1.04 -4.13 0.48
N VAL A 13 1.68 -3.37 -0.42
CA VAL A 13 2.98 -3.77 -0.99
C VAL A 13 4.14 -3.72 0.01
N GLU A 14 3.95 -3.04 1.14
CA GLU A 14 4.93 -3.04 2.22
C GLU A 14 4.77 -4.29 3.09
N PRO A 15 5.87 -4.96 3.48
CA PRO A 15 5.82 -6.11 4.36
C PRO A 15 5.27 -5.75 5.75
N GLY A 16 4.84 -6.79 6.47
CA GLY A 16 4.40 -6.66 7.86
C GLY A 16 5.59 -6.31 8.72
N LEU A 17 5.45 -5.29 9.57
CA LEU A 17 6.50 -4.86 10.47
C LEU A 17 6.12 -5.22 11.90
N HIS A 18 7.05 -5.79 12.65
CA HIS A 18 6.93 -5.84 14.10
C HIS A 18 7.01 -4.41 14.68
N PRO A 19 6.48 -4.16 15.89
CA PRO A 19 6.32 -2.81 16.44
C PRO A 19 7.58 -1.95 16.46
N GLU A 20 8.74 -2.53 16.73
CA GLU A 20 10.04 -1.86 16.78
C GLU A 20 10.50 -1.43 15.39
N CYS A 21 10.33 -2.31 14.39
CA CYS A 21 10.60 -1.96 12.99
C CYS A 21 9.65 -0.87 12.50
N ALA A 22 8.37 -0.95 12.84
CA ALA A 22 7.41 0.10 12.52
C ALA A 22 7.80 1.45 13.15
N TRP A 23 8.24 1.44 14.42
CA TRP A 23 8.77 2.63 15.09
C TRP A 23 10.00 3.20 14.37
N TYR A 24 10.98 2.37 14.03
CA TYR A 24 12.19 2.78 13.30
C TYR A 24 11.83 3.36 11.93
N SER A 25 11.01 2.67 11.14
CA SER A 25 10.64 3.09 9.78
C SER A 25 9.96 4.46 9.77
N ARG A 26 9.10 4.76 10.77
CA ARG A 26 8.47 6.08 10.87
C ARG A 26 9.45 7.23 11.09
N GLN A 27 10.61 6.96 11.68
CA GLN A 27 11.64 7.97 11.95
C GLN A 27 12.68 8.03 10.84
N ALA A 28 13.12 6.88 10.34
CA ALA A 28 14.24 6.78 9.42
C ALA A 28 13.83 6.97 7.95
N CYS A 29 12.62 6.55 7.56
CA CYS A 29 12.16 6.72 6.20
C CYS A 29 11.78 8.19 5.97
N VAL A 30 12.52 8.90 5.11
CA VAL A 30 12.25 10.30 4.76
C VAL A 30 10.82 10.54 4.27
N MET A 31 10.22 9.53 3.61
CA MET A 31 8.84 9.57 3.19
C MET A 31 7.87 9.40 4.36
N LEU A 32 8.09 8.48 5.29
CA LEU A 32 7.16 8.32 6.41
C LEU A 32 7.31 9.43 7.46
N ALA A 33 8.52 9.97 7.63
CA ALA A 33 8.84 11.03 8.59
C ALA A 33 8.39 12.44 8.12
N GLY A 34 7.84 12.57 6.91
CA GLY A 34 7.37 13.86 6.41
C GLY A 34 8.46 14.78 5.84
N HIS A 35 9.68 14.29 5.60
CA HIS A 35 10.79 15.12 5.11
C HIS A 35 10.74 15.41 3.60
N VAL A 36 9.97 14.64 2.83
CA VAL A 36 9.81 14.81 1.38
C VAL A 36 8.34 14.73 0.98
N ASP A 37 7.85 15.63 0.13
CA ASP A 37 6.43 15.67 -0.26
C ASP A 37 6.10 14.99 -1.59
N ARG A 38 7.11 14.37 -2.22
CA ARG A 38 6.94 13.67 -3.49
C ARG A 38 7.75 12.39 -3.49
N TYR A 39 7.21 11.37 -4.15
CA TYR A 39 7.97 10.18 -4.45
C TYR A 39 9.12 10.51 -5.40
N ASN A 40 10.17 9.70 -5.36
CA ASN A 40 11.33 9.88 -6.24
C ASN A 40 10.86 9.93 -7.72
N PRO A 41 11.12 11.03 -8.46
CA PRO A 41 10.69 11.16 -9.86
C PRO A 41 11.46 10.24 -10.80
N VAL A 42 12.67 9.89 -10.41
CA VAL A 42 13.43 8.83 -11.03
C VAL A 42 13.07 7.61 -10.20
N GLY A 43 12.15 6.77 -10.66
CA GLY A 43 11.67 5.62 -9.87
C GLY A 43 12.76 4.62 -9.51
N ASN A 44 12.46 3.34 -9.57
CA ASN A 44 13.53 2.36 -9.70
C ASN A 44 14.14 2.50 -11.11
N ALA A 45 14.82 3.62 -11.41
CA ALA A 45 15.71 3.70 -12.56
C ALA A 45 16.58 2.45 -12.50
N PRO A 46 16.64 1.68 -13.60
CA PRO A 46 17.03 0.30 -13.52
C PRO A 46 18.41 0.23 -12.86
N LEU A 47 18.47 -0.44 -11.71
CA LEU A 47 19.72 -1.05 -11.28
C LEU A 47 20.22 -1.80 -12.51
N ASN A 48 21.35 -1.35 -13.08
CA ASN A 48 21.85 -1.90 -14.33
C ASN A 48 21.89 -3.42 -14.23
N ARG A 49 21.10 -4.12 -15.06
CA ARG A 49 21.31 -5.56 -15.24
C ARG A 49 22.66 -5.70 -15.93
N CYS A 50 23.58 -6.45 -15.34
CA CYS A 50 24.72 -6.89 -16.11
C CYS A 50 24.25 -7.94 -17.13
N GLY A 51 25.01 -8.10 -18.23
CA GLY A 51 24.71 -9.11 -19.25
C GLY A 51 24.98 -10.56 -18.83
N ASP A 52 25.34 -10.81 -17.57
CA ASP A 52 25.62 -12.15 -17.05
C ASP A 52 24.31 -12.84 -16.60
N PRO A 53 23.88 -13.93 -17.27
CA PRO A 53 22.65 -14.64 -16.95
C PRO A 53 22.68 -15.35 -15.58
N LEU A 54 23.86 -15.54 -14.99
CA LEU A 54 24.04 -16.16 -13.68
C LEU A 54 24.13 -15.13 -12.54
N CYS A 55 24.19 -13.84 -12.86
CA CYS A 55 24.30 -12.82 -11.82
C CYS A 55 23.02 -12.74 -10.97
N ARG A 56 23.20 -12.62 -9.66
CA ARG A 56 22.09 -12.43 -8.71
C ARG A 56 21.40 -11.07 -8.85
N CYS A 57 21.95 -10.12 -9.62
CA CYS A 57 21.30 -8.85 -9.89
C CYS A 57 19.90 -9.04 -10.53
N ARG A 58 19.66 -10.15 -11.23
CA ARG A 58 18.36 -10.51 -11.80
C ARG A 58 17.22 -10.60 -10.76
N TYR A 59 17.55 -10.85 -9.49
CA TYR A 59 16.56 -10.91 -8.40
C TYR A 59 16.21 -9.53 -7.84
N TRP A 60 17.06 -8.53 -8.09
CA TRP A 60 16.93 -7.17 -7.55
C TRP A 60 16.59 -6.14 -8.63
N ALA A 61 16.84 -6.47 -9.90
CA ALA A 61 16.52 -5.62 -11.03
C ALA A 61 14.99 -5.61 -11.27
N PRO A 62 14.39 -4.45 -11.52
CA PRO A 62 12.99 -4.37 -11.90
C PRO A 62 12.70 -5.21 -13.16
N PRO A 63 11.47 -5.69 -13.35
CA PRO A 63 11.04 -6.26 -14.62
C PRO A 63 11.22 -5.23 -15.77
N GLU A 64 11.50 -5.71 -16.98
CA GLU A 64 11.84 -4.85 -18.13
C GLU A 64 10.73 -3.86 -18.52
N ASN A 65 9.48 -4.21 -18.23
CA ASN A 65 8.31 -3.39 -18.49
C ASN A 65 7.64 -2.99 -17.17
N THR A 66 8.30 -2.18 -16.35
CA THR A 66 7.64 -1.55 -15.21
C THR A 66 6.78 -0.39 -15.69
N THR A 67 5.46 -0.55 -15.57
CA THR A 67 4.53 0.57 -15.68
C THR A 67 4.86 1.62 -14.61
N PRO A 68 4.92 2.92 -14.93
CA PRO A 68 5.10 3.96 -13.94
C PRO A 68 4.02 3.85 -12.85
N GLY A 69 4.44 3.67 -11.61
CA GLY A 69 3.53 3.56 -10.48
C GLY A 69 3.26 4.93 -9.86
N ARG A 70 4.28 5.45 -9.18
CA ARG A 70 4.15 6.57 -8.23
C ARG A 70 5.23 7.62 -8.40
N GLU A 71 6.12 7.44 -9.35
CA GLU A 71 7.29 8.27 -9.59
C GLU A 71 6.88 9.74 -9.75
N GLY A 72 7.44 10.61 -8.89
CA GLY A 72 7.20 12.05 -8.93
C GLY A 72 5.82 12.52 -8.43
N LYS A 73 4.89 11.59 -8.15
CA LYS A 73 3.57 11.94 -7.60
C LYS A 73 3.71 12.55 -6.20
N PRO A 74 2.77 13.44 -5.79
CA PRO A 74 2.68 13.89 -4.41
C PRO A 74 2.58 12.70 -3.45
N ALA A 75 3.16 12.85 -2.26
CA ALA A 75 3.05 11.85 -1.21
C ALA A 75 1.60 11.71 -0.76
N GLU A 76 1.11 10.48 -0.67
CA GLU A 76 -0.18 10.17 -0.06
C GLU A 76 -0.09 10.19 1.47
N ALA A 77 -1.24 10.18 2.14
CA ALA A 77 -1.28 9.85 3.56
C ALA A 77 -0.79 8.42 3.82
N TRP A 78 -0.14 8.20 4.96
CA TRP A 78 0.34 6.87 5.37
C TRP A 78 -0.22 6.45 6.72
N TYR A 79 -0.46 5.15 6.85
CA TYR A 79 -1.02 4.54 8.05
C TYR A 79 -0.28 3.28 8.46
N GLU A 80 -0.24 3.04 9.77
CA GLU A 80 0.00 1.72 10.33
C GLU A 80 -1.34 1.06 10.55
N ALA A 81 -1.45 -0.17 10.07
CA ALA A 81 -2.59 -1.04 10.32
C ALA A 81 -2.11 -2.27 11.07
N TRP A 82 -2.81 -2.63 12.14
CA TRP A 82 -2.53 -3.84 12.91
C TRP A 82 -3.47 -4.93 12.42
N ILE A 83 -2.89 -6.06 12.04
CA ILE A 83 -3.60 -7.29 11.67
C ILE A 83 -3.14 -8.42 12.59
N ARG A 84 -3.94 -9.47 12.75
CA ARG A 84 -3.45 -10.66 13.45
C ARG A 84 -2.47 -11.39 12.53
N LEU A 85 -1.57 -12.15 13.14
CA LEU A 85 -0.65 -13.00 12.40
C LEU A 85 -1.41 -14.05 11.57
N ASP A 86 -2.49 -14.61 12.12
CA ASP A 86 -3.33 -15.60 11.40
C ASP A 86 -4.05 -15.01 10.18
N ASP A 87 -4.21 -13.69 10.14
CA ASP A 87 -4.82 -12.95 9.02
C ASP A 87 -3.74 -12.45 8.03
N TYR A 88 -2.46 -12.79 8.24
CA TYR A 88 -1.35 -12.39 7.37
C TYR A 88 -1.24 -13.34 6.18
N GLU A 89 -1.68 -12.88 5.02
CA GLU A 89 -1.57 -13.61 3.77
C GLU A 89 -0.80 -12.78 2.74
N VAL A 90 0.18 -13.41 2.08
CA VAL A 90 0.86 -12.81 0.93
C VAL A 90 0.10 -13.18 -0.32
N PHE A 91 -0.32 -12.19 -1.09
CA PHE A 91 -1.06 -12.39 -2.33
C PHE A 91 -0.60 -11.41 -3.41
N THR A 92 -1.01 -11.68 -4.65
CA THR A 92 -0.73 -10.82 -5.80
C THR A 92 -2.05 -10.33 -6.40
N VAL A 93 -2.18 -9.01 -6.56
CA VAL A 93 -3.25 -8.42 -7.37
C VAL A 93 -2.79 -8.32 -8.82
N PRO A 94 -3.63 -8.70 -9.80
CA PRO A 94 -3.30 -8.51 -11.20
C PRO A 94 -3.23 -7.01 -11.55
N ALA A 95 -2.62 -6.70 -12.69
CA ALA A 95 -2.68 -5.37 -13.26
C ALA A 95 -4.12 -5.03 -13.73
N ASP A 96 -4.57 -3.81 -13.46
CA ASP A 96 -5.86 -3.28 -13.89
C ASP A 96 -5.77 -1.75 -14.11
N GLU A 97 -6.91 -1.09 -14.33
CA GLU A 97 -6.98 0.37 -14.52
C GLU A 97 -6.46 1.16 -13.30
N SER A 98 -6.44 0.56 -12.11
CA SER A 98 -5.95 1.18 -10.87
C SER A 98 -4.44 1.06 -10.70
N GLY A 99 -3.76 0.20 -11.47
CA GLY A 99 -2.31 0.15 -11.52
C GLY A 99 -1.72 -1.20 -11.94
N ALA A 100 -0.38 -1.25 -11.95
CA ALA A 100 0.39 -2.44 -12.29
C ALA A 100 0.16 -3.59 -11.29
N GLU A 101 0.47 -4.82 -11.72
CA GLU A 101 0.52 -5.99 -10.84
C GLU A 101 1.34 -5.69 -9.58
N ALA A 102 0.86 -6.16 -8.42
CA ALA A 102 1.51 -5.93 -7.16
C ALA A 102 1.38 -7.13 -6.22
N THR A 103 2.50 -7.55 -5.63
CA THR A 103 2.55 -8.57 -4.58
C THR A 103 2.71 -7.89 -3.23
N GLY A 104 1.95 -8.35 -2.23
CA GLY A 104 1.96 -7.77 -0.90
C GLY A 104 1.07 -8.53 0.06
N ILE A 105 0.67 -7.87 1.15
CA ILE A 105 -0.22 -8.43 2.17
C ILE A 105 -1.67 -8.19 1.77
N ALA A 106 -2.51 -9.22 1.90
CA ALA A 106 -3.95 -9.12 1.71
C ALA A 106 -4.58 -8.13 2.69
N LEU A 107 -5.40 -7.22 2.15
CA LEU A 107 -6.23 -6.30 2.94
C LEU A 107 -7.73 -6.57 2.77
N ARG A 108 -8.12 -7.23 1.67
CA ARG A 108 -9.53 -7.57 1.41
C ARG A 108 -9.97 -8.68 2.35
N GLY A 109 -11.02 -8.40 3.13
CA GLY A 109 -11.55 -9.37 4.09
C GLY A 109 -10.71 -9.52 5.36
N VAL A 110 -9.61 -8.76 5.48
CA VAL A 110 -8.72 -8.78 6.65
C VAL A 110 -9.16 -7.76 7.70
N PRO A 111 -9.53 -8.18 8.92
CA PRO A 111 -9.95 -7.25 9.96
C PRO A 111 -8.79 -6.41 10.51
N LEU A 112 -8.81 -5.10 10.26
CA LEU A 112 -7.85 -4.17 10.85
C LEU A 112 -8.19 -3.92 12.33
N ARG A 113 -7.31 -4.37 13.23
CA ARG A 113 -7.48 -4.27 14.69
C ARG A 113 -7.26 -2.86 15.20
N ARG A 114 -6.38 -2.11 14.55
CA ARG A 114 -6.07 -0.72 14.86
C ARG A 114 -5.59 -0.04 13.58
N LEU A 115 -5.84 1.26 13.49
CA LEU A 115 -5.22 2.13 12.51
C LEU A 115 -4.56 3.32 13.22
N ARG A 116 -3.39 3.74 12.78
CA ARG A 116 -2.71 4.95 13.23
C ARG A 116 -2.20 5.70 12.02
N LYS A 117 -2.60 6.97 11.87
CA LYS A 117 -2.00 7.86 10.88
C LYS A 117 -0.53 8.09 11.24
N VAL A 118 0.33 7.88 10.25
CA VAL A 118 1.78 8.06 10.34
C VAL A 118 2.15 9.42 9.77
N ARG A 119 1.50 9.81 8.67
CA ARG A 119 1.82 11.00 7.91
C ARG A 119 0.60 11.53 7.15
N ASP A 120 0.52 12.85 7.05
CA ASP A 120 -0.40 13.58 6.18
C ASP A 120 0.02 13.54 4.69
N PRO A 121 -0.94 13.66 3.76
CA PRO A 121 -0.58 13.78 2.34
C PRO A 121 0.22 15.06 2.10
N ALA A 122 0.91 15.12 0.98
CA ALA A 122 1.63 16.30 0.55
C ALA A 122 0.70 17.53 0.48
N PRO A 123 1.16 18.71 0.89
CA PRO A 123 0.37 19.93 0.82
C PRO A 123 -0.01 20.26 -0.63
N ASN A 124 -1.23 20.75 -0.83
CA ASN A 124 -1.78 21.11 -2.15
C ASN A 124 -1.84 19.95 -3.15
N SER A 125 -1.89 18.70 -2.67
CA SER A 125 -2.27 17.56 -3.51
C SER A 125 -3.79 17.52 -3.68
N ASP A 126 -4.31 16.94 -4.75
CA ASP A 126 -5.77 16.71 -4.88
C ASP A 126 -6.31 15.78 -3.77
N ASP A 127 -5.40 15.04 -3.09
CA ASP A 127 -5.62 14.26 -1.88
C ASP A 127 -5.71 15.11 -0.59
N SER A 128 -5.63 16.45 -0.69
CA SER A 128 -5.87 17.39 0.42
C SER A 128 -7.35 17.47 0.81
N GLN A 129 -8.09 16.36 0.71
CA GLN A 129 -9.44 16.31 1.24
C GLN A 129 -9.37 16.41 2.77
N PRO A 130 -10.24 17.20 3.42
CA PRO A 130 -10.25 17.36 4.88
C PRO A 130 -10.57 16.07 5.65
N MET A 131 -11.00 15.02 4.94
CA MET A 131 -11.28 13.71 5.50
C MET A 131 -10.13 12.74 5.23
N ASP A 132 -9.69 12.08 6.30
CA ASP A 132 -8.84 10.90 6.24
C ASP A 132 -9.59 9.78 5.50
N LEU A 133 -9.32 9.68 4.21
CA LEU A 133 -10.02 8.79 3.27
C LEU A 133 -9.97 7.33 3.71
N LEU A 134 -8.85 6.90 4.33
CA LEU A 134 -8.74 5.53 4.83
C LEU A 134 -9.56 5.34 6.10
N ALA A 135 -9.54 6.30 7.03
CA ALA A 135 -10.40 6.26 8.21
C ALA A 135 -11.89 6.29 7.82
N ALA A 136 -12.26 7.10 6.83
CA ALA A 136 -13.63 7.17 6.30
C ALA A 136 -14.05 5.85 5.66
N VAL A 137 -13.18 5.24 4.85
CA VAL A 137 -13.44 3.93 4.22
C VAL A 137 -13.56 2.82 5.25
N ILE A 138 -12.69 2.80 6.28
CA ILE A 138 -12.79 1.81 7.37
C ILE A 138 -14.08 2.02 8.18
N ALA A 139 -14.45 3.27 8.48
CA ALA A 139 -15.67 3.58 9.21
C ALA A 139 -16.92 3.18 8.40
N ALA A 140 -16.95 3.49 7.10
CA ALA A 140 -18.03 3.10 6.21
C ALA A 140 -18.15 1.57 6.11
N ARG A 141 -17.03 0.84 6.00
CA ARG A 141 -17.03 -0.63 5.94
C ARG A 141 -17.55 -1.25 7.24
N LYS A 142 -17.10 -0.76 8.40
CA LYS A 142 -17.63 -1.20 9.70
C LYS A 142 -19.13 -0.95 9.82
N LEU A 143 -19.60 0.22 9.37
CA LEU A 143 -21.03 0.55 9.34
C LEU A 143 -21.80 -0.42 8.43
N TRP A 144 -21.29 -0.71 7.23
CA TRP A 144 -21.87 -1.66 6.28
C TRP A 144 -21.98 -3.08 6.83
N GLU A 145 -20.91 -3.57 7.46
CA GLU A 145 -20.87 -4.88 8.12
C GLU A 145 -21.86 -4.93 9.29
N THR A 146 -22.00 -3.83 10.04
CA THR A 146 -22.96 -3.73 11.16
C THR A 146 -24.42 -3.67 10.68
N LEU A 147 -24.67 -3.08 9.52
CA LEU A 147 -26.00 -2.98 8.92
C LEU A 147 -26.44 -4.24 8.15
N GLY A 148 -25.58 -5.26 8.03
CA GLY A 148 -25.92 -6.54 7.40
C GLY A 148 -26.19 -6.46 5.90
N LEU A 149 -25.72 -5.40 5.22
CA LEU A 149 -25.93 -5.17 3.78
C LEU A 149 -24.86 -5.85 2.91
N ALA A 150 -24.18 -6.88 3.42
CA ALA A 150 -23.30 -7.70 2.60
C ALA A 150 -24.18 -8.59 1.70
N GLU A 151 -24.22 -8.29 0.40
CA GLU A 151 -24.80 -9.18 -0.59
C GLU A 151 -24.13 -10.55 -0.45
N GLY A 152 -24.94 -11.55 -0.09
CA GLY A 152 -24.52 -12.95 -0.10
C GLY A 152 -24.20 -13.38 -1.52
N PRO A 153 -23.34 -14.40 -1.71
CA PRO A 153 -23.06 -14.92 -3.04
C PRO A 153 -24.37 -15.35 -3.69
N GLU A 154 -24.68 -14.77 -4.85
CA GLU A 154 -25.74 -15.22 -5.74
C GLU A 154 -25.39 -16.67 -6.13
N THR A 155 -26.04 -17.63 -5.46
CA THR A 155 -26.01 -19.03 -5.87
C THR A 155 -26.77 -19.12 -7.19
N ALA A 156 -26.02 -19.21 -8.29
CA ALA A 156 -26.57 -19.62 -9.58
C ALA A 156 -26.90 -21.13 -9.50
N ASP A 157 -28.18 -21.45 -9.62
CA ASP A 157 -28.71 -22.80 -9.95
C ASP A 157 -28.34 -23.20 -11.38
#